data_AF-F5Y379-F1
#
_entry.id   AF-F5Y379-F1
#
_cell.length_a   1.000
_cell.length_b   1.000
_cell.length_c   1.000
_cell.angle_alpha   90.00
_cell.angle_beta   90.00
_cell.angle_gamma   90.00
#
_symmetry.space_group_name_H-M   'P 1'
#
loop_
_entity.id
_entity.type
_entity.pdbx_description
1 polymer ?
#
loop_
_entity_poly.entity_id
_entity_poly.type
_entity_poly.pdbx_seq_one_letter_code
_entity_poly.pdbx_strand_id
1 'polypeptide(L)'
;MEHARSCGPRAAIRAATAAGMAAPLAASAHVKWFAPYIIEAPPQRLMETLTDRWFWTGILLVLVFFLAARALEKTRAGGAVLAGFDKVTGPLWARGDDFMRFVIAAFFVAIFAVGGVYLTPDLKSPHEWVSWMQLLIAALVFSRRTMPLAAAGIIGLWLLALTQYELFHLLDYLALGVGVAAYLVLAASDRLDWNRYRFVVLRWGVAIALMWSSLEKFAYPDWFYPLVEEKPFLTFGMPRDVFIPMAGVAEFTMGFGLLWTALIRRLSALALFVIFNAAVYPFGRLDLVGHALIMAVIVIIFADPTPQVRFALRRTLAAIPATLVATMAVSAMSYWGLHHALYGLDGRSGVAANNNNPGAAARSTHTHDPERPHEAPAAGGSAQAAYLASMQRMHGDMEAGVKHPDPDQAFVRGMIAHHRAAIEMAQIQLRHGTETQNRRLAQEIIETQKREIAEMEAWLRQRHAGEDKPG
;
A
#
# COMPACT_ATOMS: atom_id res chain seq x y z
N MET A 1 -32.20 48.42 34.94
CA MET A 1 -31.47 49.27 35.91
C MET A 1 -30.32 48.42 36.45
N GLU A 2 -29.26 48.22 35.66
CA GLU A 2 -28.07 49.08 35.56
C GLU A 2 -27.27 49.17 36.86
N HIS A 3 -26.16 48.43 36.93
CA HIS A 3 -24.85 49.07 36.76
C HIS A 3 -23.77 48.06 36.38
N ALA A 4 -23.11 48.36 35.27
CA ALA A 4 -21.91 47.71 34.76
C ALA A 4 -20.66 48.19 35.53
N ARG A 5 -19.68 47.30 35.70
CA ARG A 5 -18.25 47.66 35.59
C ARG A 5 -17.46 46.54 34.92
N SER A 6 -16.68 46.98 33.94
CA SER A 6 -15.79 46.27 33.02
C SER A 6 -14.42 45.97 33.64
N CYS A 7 -13.82 44.82 33.29
CA CYS A 7 -12.43 44.69 32.83
C CYS A 7 -12.17 43.23 32.39
N GLY A 8 -11.73 43.03 31.14
CA GLY A 8 -10.94 41.85 30.76
C GLY A 8 -9.45 42.22 30.71
N PRO A 9 -8.60 41.48 29.99
CA PRO A 9 -8.37 40.03 30.01
C PRO A 9 -6.87 39.69 30.24
N ARG A 10 -6.54 38.39 30.35
CA ARG A 10 -5.19 37.74 30.25
C ARG A 10 -4.49 37.38 31.58
N ALA A 11 -4.53 36.09 31.91
CA ALA A 11 -3.43 35.37 32.55
C ALA A 11 -3.54 33.89 32.11
N ALA A 12 -2.78 33.49 31.10
CA ALA A 12 -1.53 32.76 31.25
C ALA A 12 -1.76 31.24 31.41
N ILE A 13 -1.94 30.58 30.27
CA ILE A 13 -1.70 29.14 30.11
C ILE A 13 -0.19 28.94 30.31
N ARG A 14 0.20 28.27 31.40
CA ARG A 14 1.56 27.79 31.61
C ARG A 14 1.55 26.30 31.97
N ALA A 15 2.34 25.59 31.18
CA ALA A 15 3.09 24.38 31.49
C ALA A 15 2.33 23.06 31.70
N ALA A 16 2.51 22.15 30.73
CA ALA A 16 3.25 20.91 30.96
C ALA A 16 3.79 20.36 29.63
N THR A 17 4.80 21.03 29.07
CA THR A 17 5.75 20.44 28.13
C THR A 17 6.70 19.55 28.91
N ALA A 18 6.43 18.24 28.94
CA ALA A 18 7.39 17.23 29.34
C ALA A 18 6.99 15.89 28.73
N ALA A 19 7.47 15.61 27.53
CA ALA A 19 7.56 14.25 27.02
C ALA A 19 8.88 14.12 26.23
N GLY A 20 9.87 13.59 26.94
CA GLY A 20 11.09 12.93 26.50
C GLY A 20 11.60 13.18 25.08
N MET A 21 12.72 13.89 25.00
CA MET A 21 13.75 13.63 24.00
C MET A 21 14.24 12.18 24.19
N ALA A 22 13.63 11.23 23.48
CA ALA A 22 14.26 9.95 23.22
C ALA A 22 15.21 10.15 22.03
N ALA A 23 16.49 9.86 22.24
CA ALA A 23 17.49 9.84 21.18
C ALA A 23 17.03 8.90 20.04
N PRO A 24 17.25 9.27 18.77
CA PRO A 24 16.78 8.46 17.65
C PRO A 24 17.63 7.20 17.57
N LEU A 25 17.04 6.05 17.90
CA LEU A 25 17.53 4.78 17.40
C LEU A 25 17.23 4.74 15.90
N ALA A 26 18.26 4.48 15.09
CA ALA A 26 18.12 4.27 13.65
C ALA A 26 17.14 3.12 13.43
N ALA A 27 16.04 3.39 12.73
CA ALA A 27 15.04 2.42 12.36
C ALA A 27 14.52 2.80 10.96
N SER A 28 14.81 1.92 10.02
CA SER A 28 14.55 2.09 8.59
C SER A 28 13.22 1.47 8.15
N ALA A 29 12.57 2.20 7.24
CA ALA A 29 11.53 1.81 6.28
C ALA A 29 10.09 1.53 6.74
N HIS A 30 9.17 2.30 6.13
CA HIS A 30 7.91 1.76 5.63
C HIS A 30 7.49 2.44 4.35
N VAL A 31 7.13 1.59 3.40
CA VAL A 31 6.34 1.90 2.22
C VAL A 31 5.38 0.74 2.01
N LYS A 32 4.18 1.02 1.50
CA LYS A 32 3.14 0.12 0.98
C LYS A 32 3.62 -1.19 0.34
N TRP A 33 4.76 -1.20 -0.34
CA TRP A 33 5.35 -2.38 -0.99
C TRP A 33 6.71 -2.69 -0.39
N PHE A 34 6.87 -3.84 0.25
CA PHE A 34 8.15 -4.26 0.85
C PHE A 34 9.02 -5.09 -0.11
N ALA A 35 8.55 -5.27 -1.35
CA ALA A 35 9.21 -6.01 -2.41
C ALA A 35 9.15 -5.21 -3.73
N PRO A 36 10.06 -5.48 -4.69
CA PRO A 36 9.93 -4.97 -6.05
C PRO A 36 8.58 -5.37 -6.63
N TYR A 37 7.83 -4.40 -7.16
CA TYR A 37 6.52 -4.63 -7.77
C TYR A 37 6.49 -4.09 -9.19
N ILE A 38 5.63 -4.69 -10.01
CA ILE A 38 5.43 -4.32 -11.41
C ILE A 38 3.94 -4.07 -11.59
N ILE A 39 3.58 -2.80 -11.71
CA ILE A 39 2.18 -2.36 -11.77
C ILE A 39 1.47 -2.90 -13.03
N GLU A 40 2.24 -3.11 -14.09
CA GLU A 40 1.77 -3.62 -15.37
C GLU A 40 1.61 -5.14 -15.40
N ALA A 41 2.10 -5.85 -14.37
CA ALA A 41 1.95 -7.30 -14.30
C ALA A 41 0.45 -7.64 -14.27
N PRO A 42 0.00 -8.68 -14.99
CA PRO A 42 -1.39 -9.08 -14.96
C PRO A 42 -1.77 -9.56 -13.55
N PRO A 43 -2.90 -9.10 -12.98
CA PRO A 43 -3.39 -9.62 -11.71
C PRO A 43 -3.76 -11.10 -11.85
N GLN A 44 -3.63 -11.85 -10.76
CA GLN A 44 -4.13 -13.22 -10.71
C GLN A 44 -5.62 -13.27 -11.07
N ARG A 45 -6.07 -14.39 -11.64
CA ARG A 45 -7.46 -14.55 -12.05
C ARG A 45 -8.34 -14.48 -10.80
N LEU A 46 -9.44 -13.74 -10.88
CA LEU A 46 -10.41 -13.64 -9.78
C LEU A 46 -10.89 -15.02 -9.29
N MET A 47 -10.92 -16.02 -10.18
CA MET A 47 -11.29 -17.38 -9.83
C MET A 47 -10.37 -18.01 -8.77
N GLU A 48 -9.06 -17.68 -8.76
CA GLU A 48 -8.12 -18.16 -7.73
C GLU A 48 -8.54 -17.68 -6.33
N THR A 49 -8.95 -16.43 -6.21
CA THR A 49 -9.47 -15.89 -4.94
C THR A 49 -10.80 -16.53 -4.55
N LEU A 50 -11.69 -16.79 -5.52
CA LEU A 50 -13.00 -17.36 -5.26
C LEU A 50 -12.95 -18.87 -4.93
N THR A 51 -11.92 -19.59 -5.35
CA THR A 51 -11.69 -20.99 -4.99
C THR A 51 -10.88 -21.15 -3.70
N ASP A 52 -10.27 -20.06 -3.19
CA ASP A 52 -9.54 -20.07 -1.94
C ASP A 52 -10.47 -20.26 -0.73
N ARG A 53 -10.23 -21.34 0.03
CA ARG A 53 -10.99 -21.67 1.25
C ARG A 53 -10.80 -20.63 2.37
N TRP A 54 -9.63 -20.02 2.46
CA TRP A 54 -9.27 -19.09 3.54
C TRP A 54 -9.89 -17.72 3.32
N PHE A 55 -10.05 -17.32 2.06
CA PHE A 55 -10.88 -16.18 1.68
C PHE A 55 -12.32 -16.33 2.23
N TRP A 56 -12.99 -17.44 1.93
CA TRP A 56 -14.36 -17.68 2.42
C TRP A 56 -14.46 -17.86 3.93
N THR A 57 -13.44 -18.46 4.55
CA THR A 57 -13.34 -18.56 6.01
C THR A 57 -13.26 -17.17 6.64
N GLY A 58 -12.43 -16.28 6.09
CA GLY A 58 -12.37 -14.87 6.50
C GLY A 58 -13.72 -14.16 6.36
N ILE A 59 -14.41 -14.36 5.23
CA ILE A 59 -15.73 -13.75 4.98
C ILE A 59 -16.76 -14.24 6.01
N LEU A 60 -16.78 -15.54 6.31
CA LEU A 60 -17.67 -16.11 7.31
C LEU A 60 -17.42 -15.52 8.69
N LEU A 61 -16.16 -15.43 9.13
CA LEU A 61 -15.79 -14.86 10.44
C LEU A 61 -16.25 -13.40 10.57
N VAL A 62 -16.02 -12.60 9.52
CA VAL A 62 -16.47 -11.21 9.49
C VAL A 62 -17.99 -11.10 9.51
N LEU A 63 -18.70 -11.92 8.73
CA LEU A 63 -20.16 -11.90 8.70
C LEU A 63 -20.73 -12.23 10.08
N VAL A 64 -20.19 -13.24 10.77
CA VAL A 64 -20.56 -13.56 12.15
C VAL A 64 -20.34 -12.34 13.05
N PHE A 65 -19.17 -11.70 12.96
CA PHE A 65 -18.85 -10.52 13.76
C PHE A 65 -19.79 -9.33 13.48
N PHE A 66 -20.08 -9.01 12.22
CA PHE A 66 -20.98 -7.92 11.87
C PHE A 66 -22.43 -8.21 12.27
N LEU A 67 -22.92 -9.44 12.05
CA LEU A 67 -24.25 -9.82 12.49
C LEU A 67 -24.37 -9.75 14.02
N ALA A 68 -23.36 -10.23 14.75
CA ALA A 68 -23.31 -10.15 16.21
C ALA A 68 -23.25 -8.71 16.71
N ALA A 69 -22.37 -7.87 16.14
CA ALA A 69 -22.28 -6.45 16.48
C ALA A 69 -23.60 -5.73 16.20
N ARG A 70 -24.25 -6.02 15.06
CA ARG A 70 -25.56 -5.43 14.74
C ARG A 70 -26.68 -5.91 15.66
N ALA A 71 -26.65 -7.16 16.08
CA ALA A 71 -27.59 -7.70 17.07
C ALA A 71 -27.38 -7.02 18.43
N LEU A 72 -26.12 -6.92 18.88
CA LEU A 72 -25.73 -6.25 20.13
C LEU A 72 -26.14 -4.78 20.14
N GLU A 73 -25.95 -4.06 19.04
CA GLU A 73 -26.31 -2.63 18.89
C GLU A 73 -27.80 -2.37 19.18
N LYS A 74 -28.69 -3.34 18.90
CA LYS A 74 -30.13 -3.23 19.17
C LYS A 74 -30.50 -3.47 20.63
N THR A 75 -29.58 -3.91 21.47
CA THR A 75 -29.81 -4.20 22.89
C THR A 75 -29.48 -3.01 23.77
N ARG A 76 -29.92 -3.05 25.04
CA ARG A 76 -29.50 -2.08 26.07
C ARG A 76 -27.99 -2.08 26.30
N ALA A 77 -27.35 -3.24 26.19
CA ALA A 77 -25.90 -3.37 26.32
C ALA A 77 -25.16 -2.63 25.19
N GLY A 78 -25.63 -2.76 23.94
CA GLY A 78 -25.08 -2.01 22.81
C GLY A 78 -25.24 -0.49 22.99
N GLY A 79 -26.40 -0.05 23.49
CA GLY A 79 -26.61 1.36 23.84
C GLY A 79 -25.65 1.87 24.92
N ALA A 80 -25.39 1.07 25.96
CA ALA A 80 -24.44 1.41 27.02
C ALA A 80 -22.99 1.48 26.49
N VAL A 81 -22.59 0.57 25.60
CA VAL A 81 -21.27 0.60 24.94
C VAL A 81 -21.10 1.88 24.12
N LEU A 82 -22.08 2.23 23.29
CA LEU A 82 -22.02 3.45 22.48
C LEU A 82 -21.98 4.71 23.33
N ALA A 83 -22.77 4.78 24.41
CA ALA A 83 -22.74 5.90 25.35
C ALA A 83 -21.37 6.00 26.07
N GLY A 84 -20.75 4.87 26.38
CA GLY A 84 -19.39 4.81 26.91
C GLY A 84 -18.37 5.39 25.93
N PHE A 85 -18.44 4.99 24.65
CA PHE A 85 -17.61 5.58 23.61
C PHE A 85 -17.84 7.08 23.47
N ASP A 86 -19.10 7.54 23.43
CA ASP A 86 -19.43 8.97 23.32
C ASP A 86 -18.86 9.79 24.48
N LYS A 87 -18.87 9.25 25.69
CA LYS A 87 -18.27 9.89 26.86
C LYS A 87 -16.75 10.04 26.72
N VAL A 88 -16.07 9.02 26.20
CA VAL A 88 -14.61 9.02 26.02
C VAL A 88 -14.20 9.93 24.87
N THR A 89 -14.93 9.89 23.75
CA THR A 89 -14.55 10.58 22.51
C THR A 89 -15.17 11.97 22.35
N GLY A 90 -16.13 12.35 23.20
CA GLY A 90 -16.83 13.63 23.16
C GLY A 90 -15.91 14.86 23.10
N PRO A 91 -14.87 14.96 23.96
CA PRO A 91 -13.92 16.09 23.91
C PRO A 91 -13.19 16.19 22.58
N LEU A 92 -12.81 15.05 21.99
CA LEU A 92 -12.15 15.00 20.69
C LEU A 92 -13.13 15.41 19.58
N TRP A 93 -14.35 14.86 19.58
CA TRP A 93 -15.36 15.18 18.57
C TRP A 93 -15.70 16.67 18.54
N ALA A 94 -15.81 17.30 19.72
CA ALA A 94 -16.04 18.73 19.84
C ALA A 94 -14.94 19.60 19.21
N ARG A 95 -13.71 19.05 19.11
CA ARG A 95 -12.54 19.69 18.48
C ARG A 95 -12.09 18.97 17.22
N GLY A 96 -12.97 18.19 16.58
CA GLY A 96 -12.59 17.32 15.47
C GLY A 96 -11.96 18.07 14.30
N ASP A 97 -12.44 19.29 14.02
CA ASP A 97 -11.87 20.12 12.95
C ASP A 97 -10.50 20.69 13.31
N ASP A 98 -10.28 21.04 14.57
CA ASP A 98 -8.97 21.54 15.02
C ASP A 98 -7.95 20.39 15.04
N PHE A 99 -8.38 19.22 15.50
CA PHE A 99 -7.59 18.00 15.45
C PHE A 99 -7.17 17.65 14.02
N MET A 100 -8.13 17.57 13.08
CA MET A 100 -7.80 17.22 11.70
C MET A 100 -6.90 18.26 11.04
N ARG A 101 -7.16 19.55 11.23
CA ARG A 101 -6.31 20.62 10.67
C ARG A 101 -4.90 20.58 11.23
N PHE A 102 -4.76 20.33 12.53
CA PHE A 102 -3.46 20.17 13.16
C PHE A 102 -2.70 18.95 12.61
N VAL A 103 -3.36 17.79 12.49
CA VAL A 103 -2.70 16.60 11.94
C VAL A 103 -2.34 16.77 10.47
N ILE A 104 -3.21 17.37 9.64
CA ILE A 104 -2.89 17.67 8.24
C ILE A 104 -1.65 18.56 8.16
N ALA A 105 -1.58 19.64 8.95
CA ALA A 105 -0.41 20.51 8.99
C ALA A 105 0.84 19.76 9.45
N ALA A 106 0.75 18.99 10.53
CA ALA A 106 1.86 18.18 11.05
C ALA A 106 2.34 17.13 10.03
N PHE A 107 1.43 16.50 9.30
CA PHE A 107 1.72 15.56 8.23
C PHE A 107 2.51 16.25 7.10
N PHE A 108 2.05 17.41 6.61
CA PHE A 108 2.74 18.15 5.56
C PHE A 108 4.12 18.66 6.00
N VAL A 109 4.28 19.04 7.27
CA VAL A 109 5.59 19.35 7.86
C VAL A 109 6.49 18.12 7.96
N ALA A 110 5.92 16.96 8.31
CA ALA A 110 6.66 15.71 8.41
C ALA A 110 7.18 15.24 7.04
N ILE A 111 6.35 15.27 5.99
CA ILE A 111 6.80 14.91 4.63
C ILE A 111 7.78 15.96 4.05
N PHE A 112 7.64 17.24 4.41
CA PHE A 112 8.65 18.25 4.12
C PHE A 112 10.01 17.89 4.72
N ALA A 113 10.01 17.43 5.97
CA ALA A 113 11.23 17.00 6.67
C ALA A 113 11.83 15.70 6.09
N VAL A 114 11.01 14.84 5.47
CA VAL A 114 11.50 13.70 4.68
C VAL A 114 12.16 14.18 3.39
N GLY A 115 11.56 15.16 2.72
CA GLY A 115 12.07 15.77 1.49
C GLY A 115 11.97 14.86 0.26
N GLY A 116 11.92 15.47 -0.93
CA GLY A 116 11.96 14.74 -2.19
C GLY A 116 10.79 13.78 -2.41
N VAL A 117 9.60 14.13 -1.89
CA VAL A 117 8.38 13.32 -1.97
C VAL A 117 7.17 14.20 -2.30
N TYR A 118 6.11 13.64 -2.89
CA TYR A 118 4.89 14.36 -3.27
C TYR A 118 3.87 14.42 -2.12
N LEU A 119 3.18 13.32 -1.86
CA LEU A 119 2.08 13.22 -0.88
C LEU A 119 2.28 12.13 0.16
N THR A 120 3.23 11.23 -0.05
CA THR A 120 3.60 10.12 0.83
C THR A 120 5.10 9.86 0.65
N PRO A 121 5.81 9.31 1.64
CA PRO A 121 7.19 8.85 1.47
C PRO A 121 7.45 7.99 0.21
N ASP A 122 6.40 7.36 -0.31
CA ASP A 122 6.42 6.39 -1.42
C ASP A 122 6.49 7.05 -2.79
N LEU A 123 5.94 8.26 -2.90
CA LEU A 123 5.88 9.03 -4.15
C LEU A 123 7.05 10.01 -4.16
N LYS A 124 8.21 9.56 -4.65
CA LYS A 124 9.43 10.35 -4.78
C LYS A 124 9.26 11.47 -5.82
N SER A 125 9.93 12.59 -5.58
CA SER A 125 9.97 13.73 -6.49
C SER A 125 11.41 14.23 -6.67
N PRO A 126 11.85 14.52 -7.90
CA PRO A 126 13.14 15.13 -8.18
C PRO A 126 13.14 16.66 -7.96
N HIS A 127 11.99 17.25 -7.62
CA HIS A 127 11.83 18.71 -7.59
C HIS A 127 11.77 19.25 -6.15
N GLU A 128 12.79 20.00 -5.73
CA GLU A 128 12.86 20.56 -4.36
C GLU A 128 11.70 21.53 -4.02
N TRP A 129 11.17 22.25 -5.02
CA TRP A 129 10.05 23.18 -4.81
C TRP A 129 8.78 22.48 -4.31
N VAL A 130 8.64 21.17 -4.55
CA VAL A 130 7.51 20.36 -4.05
C VAL A 130 7.49 20.37 -2.52
N SER A 131 8.64 20.28 -1.87
CA SER A 131 8.75 20.37 -0.41
C SER A 131 8.26 21.74 0.10
N TRP A 132 8.63 22.83 -0.56
CA TRP A 132 8.17 24.17 -0.18
C TRP A 132 6.66 24.35 -0.35
N MET A 133 6.07 23.72 -1.38
CA MET A 133 4.61 23.67 -1.54
C MET A 133 3.93 22.94 -0.36
N GLN A 134 4.53 21.86 0.15
CA GLN A 134 4.00 21.15 1.33
C GLN A 134 3.98 22.04 2.57
N LEU A 135 5.05 22.81 2.81
CA LEU A 135 5.10 23.75 3.93
C LEU A 135 4.07 24.88 3.77
N LEU A 136 3.87 25.37 2.54
CA LEU A 136 2.80 26.32 2.23
C LEU A 136 1.41 25.73 2.54
N ILE A 137 1.13 24.50 2.11
CA ILE A 137 -0.11 23.79 2.44
C ILE A 137 -0.30 23.72 3.97
N ALA A 138 0.73 23.32 4.71
CA ALA A 138 0.68 23.23 6.18
C ALA A 138 0.29 24.56 6.84
N ALA A 139 0.81 25.70 6.34
CA ALA A 139 0.45 27.02 6.84
C ALA A 139 -0.99 27.43 6.47
N LEU A 140 -1.42 27.13 5.25
CA LEU A 140 -2.73 27.55 4.72
C LEU A 140 -3.92 26.81 5.36
N VAL A 141 -3.72 25.67 6.01
CA VAL A 141 -4.80 24.86 6.61
C VAL A 141 -5.48 25.53 7.82
N PHE A 142 -4.81 26.48 8.50
CA PHE A 142 -5.33 27.06 9.75
C PHE A 142 -6.35 28.20 9.58
N SER A 143 -6.52 28.77 8.38
CA SER A 143 -7.50 29.82 8.13
C SER A 143 -8.59 29.35 7.17
N ARG A 144 -9.85 29.66 7.50
CA ARG A 144 -11.01 29.33 6.66
C ARG A 144 -10.89 29.88 5.24
N ARG A 145 -10.28 31.04 5.08
CA ARG A 145 -10.09 31.68 3.77
C ARG A 145 -9.02 30.98 2.92
N THR A 146 -8.03 30.37 3.56
CA THR A 146 -6.87 29.76 2.88
C THR A 146 -6.98 28.25 2.73
N MET A 147 -7.86 27.58 3.49
CA MET A 147 -8.12 26.14 3.37
C MET A 147 -8.43 25.67 1.94
N PRO A 148 -9.24 26.38 1.12
CA PRO A 148 -9.45 25.98 -0.27
C PRO A 148 -8.18 26.04 -1.13
N LEU A 149 -7.25 26.96 -0.83
CA LEU A 149 -5.95 27.02 -1.50
C LEU A 149 -5.06 25.85 -1.08
N ALA A 150 -5.07 25.47 0.20
CA ALA A 150 -4.41 24.26 0.67
C ALA A 150 -4.96 23.02 -0.05
N ALA A 151 -6.28 22.90 -0.17
CA ALA A 151 -6.93 21.81 -0.92
C ALA A 151 -6.49 21.78 -2.39
N ALA A 152 -6.45 22.93 -3.07
CA ALA A 152 -5.95 23.02 -4.43
C ALA A 152 -4.47 22.60 -4.53
N GLY A 153 -3.64 22.96 -3.55
CA GLY A 153 -2.26 22.51 -3.45
C GLY A 153 -2.14 20.98 -3.35
N ILE A 154 -2.95 20.34 -2.52
CA ILE A 154 -2.98 18.87 -2.38
C ILE A 154 -3.34 18.20 -3.72
N ILE A 155 -4.38 18.69 -4.40
CA ILE A 155 -4.77 18.19 -5.72
C ILE A 155 -3.68 18.47 -6.76
N GLY A 156 -3.02 19.63 -6.70
CA GLY A 156 -1.91 19.98 -7.58
C GLY A 156 -0.72 19.03 -7.42
N LEU A 157 -0.36 18.67 -6.19
CA LEU A 157 0.68 17.67 -5.91
C LEU A 157 0.29 16.28 -6.44
N TRP A 158 -0.98 15.90 -6.32
CA TRP A 158 -1.49 14.64 -6.87
C TRP A 158 -1.42 14.63 -8.41
N LEU A 159 -1.91 15.69 -9.07
CA LEU A 159 -1.85 15.82 -10.52
C LEU A 159 -0.40 15.85 -11.03
N LEU A 160 0.51 16.47 -10.29
CA LEU A 160 1.92 16.48 -10.63
C LEU A 160 2.55 15.09 -10.51
N ALA A 161 2.16 14.30 -9.51
CA ALA A 161 2.65 12.92 -9.37
C ALA A 161 2.28 12.04 -10.59
N LEU A 162 1.17 12.31 -11.28
CA LEU A 162 0.81 11.60 -12.53
C LEU A 162 1.83 11.77 -13.66
N THR A 163 2.72 12.76 -13.59
CA THR A 163 3.79 12.92 -14.58
C THR A 163 4.90 11.88 -14.44
N GLN A 164 4.98 11.22 -13.27
CA GLN A 164 6.04 10.25 -12.93
C GLN A 164 5.48 8.87 -12.54
N TYR A 165 4.23 8.84 -12.08
CA TYR A 165 3.54 7.64 -11.62
C TYR A 165 2.32 7.37 -12.48
N GLU A 166 2.04 6.08 -12.68
CA GLU A 166 0.89 5.64 -13.45
C GLU A 166 -0.41 5.91 -12.68
N LEU A 167 -1.49 6.21 -13.41
CA LEU A 167 -2.79 6.50 -12.80
C LEU A 167 -3.24 5.37 -11.87
N PHE A 168 -3.09 4.10 -12.29
CA PHE A 168 -3.51 2.94 -11.51
C PHE A 168 -2.83 2.89 -10.15
N HIS A 169 -1.52 3.18 -10.10
CA HIS A 169 -0.77 3.28 -8.85
C HIS A 169 -1.26 4.42 -7.96
N LEU A 170 -1.57 5.55 -8.59
CA LEU A 170 -1.90 6.76 -7.85
C LEU A 170 -3.32 6.73 -7.26
N LEU A 171 -4.16 5.78 -7.68
CA LEU A 171 -5.49 5.55 -7.11
C LEU A 171 -5.43 5.18 -5.62
N ASP A 172 -4.38 4.49 -5.21
CA ASP A 172 -4.12 4.11 -3.82
C ASP A 172 -4.06 5.34 -2.90
N TYR A 173 -3.50 6.43 -3.44
CA TYR A 173 -3.28 7.68 -2.73
C TYR A 173 -4.36 8.73 -3.05
N LEU A 174 -5.13 8.53 -4.15
CA LEU A 174 -6.19 9.43 -4.62
C LEU A 174 -7.30 9.56 -3.59
N ALA A 175 -7.81 8.44 -3.08
CA ALA A 175 -8.99 8.46 -2.22
C ALA A 175 -8.74 9.22 -0.90
N LEU A 176 -7.52 9.14 -0.36
CA LEU A 176 -7.12 9.93 0.81
C LEU A 176 -6.79 11.38 0.46
N GLY A 177 -6.01 11.64 -0.59
CA GLY A 177 -5.63 12.99 -1.01
C GLY A 177 -6.85 13.85 -1.40
N VAL A 178 -7.73 13.32 -2.24
CA VAL A 178 -9.00 13.97 -2.60
C VAL A 178 -9.93 14.06 -1.41
N GLY A 179 -10.00 13.02 -0.57
CA GLY A 179 -10.81 13.05 0.65
C GLY A 179 -10.42 14.20 1.58
N VAL A 180 -9.12 14.43 1.76
CA VAL A 180 -8.57 15.52 2.59
C VAL A 180 -8.76 16.88 1.93
N ALA A 181 -8.53 17.01 0.63
CA ALA A 181 -8.80 18.24 -0.09
C ALA A 181 -10.29 18.64 -0.02
N ALA A 182 -11.19 17.68 -0.26
CA ALA A 182 -12.62 17.88 -0.14
C ALA A 182 -13.05 18.21 1.29
N TYR A 183 -12.43 17.58 2.30
CA TYR A 183 -12.61 17.97 3.70
C TYR A 183 -12.28 19.43 3.95
N LEU A 184 -11.12 19.92 3.49
CA LEU A 184 -10.70 21.30 3.68
C LEU A 184 -11.69 22.29 3.03
N VAL A 185 -12.17 21.98 1.82
CA VAL A 185 -13.19 22.79 1.14
C VAL A 185 -14.52 22.81 1.91
N LEU A 186 -14.99 21.65 2.37
CA LEU A 186 -16.25 21.54 3.12
C LEU A 186 -16.14 22.16 4.53
N ALA A 187 -14.99 22.03 5.18
CA ALA A 187 -14.70 22.63 6.48
C ALA A 187 -14.59 24.16 6.41
N ALA A 188 -14.12 24.70 5.27
CA ALA A 188 -14.07 26.13 5.00
C ALA A 188 -15.44 26.75 4.69
N SER A 189 -16.41 25.96 4.24
CA SER A 189 -17.71 26.47 3.78
C SER A 189 -18.57 26.96 4.94
N ASP A 190 -19.13 28.17 4.80
CA ASP A 190 -20.14 28.71 5.72
C ASP A 190 -21.54 28.09 5.50
N ARG A 191 -21.73 27.34 4.40
CA ARG A 191 -22.97 26.61 4.15
C ARG A 191 -23.04 25.39 5.05
N LEU A 192 -23.91 25.44 6.06
CA LEU A 192 -24.18 24.33 6.99
C LEU A 192 -24.47 23.01 6.26
N ASP A 193 -25.20 23.08 5.14
CA ASP A 193 -25.52 21.92 4.32
C ASP A 193 -24.31 21.23 3.70
N TRP A 194 -23.23 21.96 3.47
CA TRP A 194 -21.97 21.42 2.95
C TRP A 194 -21.08 21.00 4.11
N ASN A 195 -20.95 21.85 5.12
CA ASN A 195 -20.09 21.63 6.27
C ASN A 195 -20.43 20.33 7.04
N ARG A 196 -21.71 19.94 7.11
CA ARG A 196 -22.15 18.66 7.74
C ARG A 196 -21.59 17.41 7.07
N TYR A 197 -21.07 17.50 5.85
CA TYR A 197 -20.53 16.36 5.09
C TYR A 197 -19.01 16.19 5.22
N ARG A 198 -18.29 17.14 5.83
CA ARG A 198 -16.82 17.18 5.85
C ARG A 198 -16.18 15.88 6.38
N PHE A 199 -16.61 15.37 7.53
CA PHE A 199 -16.10 14.10 8.08
C PHE A 199 -16.64 12.88 7.34
N VAL A 200 -17.81 13.00 6.70
CA VAL A 200 -18.35 11.92 5.89
C VAL A 200 -17.49 11.69 4.66
N VAL A 201 -17.00 12.74 4.02
CA VAL A 201 -16.10 12.61 2.87
C VAL A 201 -14.77 11.98 3.26
N LEU A 202 -14.16 12.38 4.39
CA LEU A 202 -12.95 11.71 4.91
C LEU A 202 -13.18 10.21 5.14
N ARG A 203 -14.32 9.87 5.75
CA ARG A 203 -14.68 8.48 6.02
C ARG A 203 -14.84 7.66 4.76
N TRP A 204 -15.47 8.21 3.72
CA TRP A 204 -15.55 7.56 2.42
C TRP A 204 -14.18 7.43 1.76
N GLY A 205 -13.34 8.48 1.83
CA GLY A 205 -11.98 8.46 1.31
C GLY A 205 -11.15 7.32 1.91
N VAL A 206 -11.11 7.22 3.23
CA VAL A 206 -10.39 6.12 3.92
C VAL A 206 -11.00 4.76 3.64
N ALA A 207 -12.33 4.63 3.68
CA ALA A 207 -12.99 3.35 3.40
C ALA A 207 -12.67 2.84 1.98
N ILE A 208 -12.75 3.72 0.98
CA ILE A 208 -12.43 3.40 -0.42
C ILE A 208 -10.94 3.07 -0.55
N ALA A 209 -10.05 3.84 0.07
CA ALA A 209 -8.60 3.57 0.02
C ALA A 209 -8.25 2.19 0.59
N LEU A 210 -8.80 1.84 1.75
CA LEU A 210 -8.57 0.54 2.39
C LEU A 210 -9.15 -0.62 1.58
N MET A 211 -10.40 -0.47 1.09
CA MET A 211 -11.01 -1.49 0.24
C MET A 211 -10.23 -1.67 -1.06
N TRP A 212 -9.78 -0.59 -1.70
CA TRP A 212 -8.97 -0.64 -2.92
C TRP A 212 -7.62 -1.32 -2.67
N SER A 213 -6.87 -0.88 -1.67
CA SER A 213 -5.56 -1.46 -1.36
C SER A 213 -5.63 -2.93 -0.94
N SER A 214 -6.70 -3.34 -0.25
CA SER A 214 -6.87 -4.74 0.17
C SER A 214 -6.97 -5.72 -1.01
N LEU A 215 -7.44 -5.26 -2.18
CA LEU A 215 -7.58 -6.11 -3.37
C LEU A 215 -6.22 -6.60 -3.88
N GLU A 216 -5.14 -5.89 -3.56
CA GLU A 216 -3.79 -6.26 -3.97
C GLU A 216 -3.35 -7.59 -3.35
N LYS A 217 -3.84 -7.93 -2.15
CA LYS A 217 -3.57 -9.22 -1.50
C LYS A 217 -4.24 -10.39 -2.23
N PHE A 218 -5.26 -10.10 -3.04
CA PHE A 218 -5.94 -11.08 -3.88
C PHE A 218 -5.37 -11.09 -5.30
N ALA A 219 -5.06 -9.92 -5.85
CA ALA A 219 -4.52 -9.76 -7.19
C ALA A 219 -3.05 -10.18 -7.30
N TYR A 220 -2.25 -9.92 -6.26
CA TYR A 220 -0.81 -10.14 -6.22
C TYR A 220 -0.35 -10.65 -4.84
N PRO A 221 -0.81 -11.81 -4.37
CA PRO A 221 -0.40 -12.35 -3.07
C PRO A 221 1.12 -12.51 -2.95
N ASP A 222 1.81 -12.81 -4.06
CA ASP A 222 3.26 -13.03 -4.10
C ASP A 222 4.06 -11.77 -3.73
N TRP A 223 3.50 -10.57 -3.91
CA TRP A 223 4.15 -9.30 -3.51
C TRP A 223 4.31 -9.18 -1.99
N PHE A 224 3.59 -9.99 -1.22
CA PHE A 224 3.63 -10.00 0.25
C PHE A 224 4.51 -11.12 0.81
N TYR A 225 4.99 -12.07 -0.01
CA TYR A 225 5.80 -13.19 0.49
C TYR A 225 7.13 -12.74 1.09
N PRO A 226 7.92 -11.86 0.45
CA PRO A 226 9.19 -11.43 1.02
C PRO A 226 9.01 -10.77 2.39
N LEU A 227 7.93 -10.01 2.57
CA LEU A 227 7.60 -9.38 3.85
C LEU A 227 7.32 -10.41 4.95
N VAL A 228 6.49 -11.41 4.64
CA VAL A 228 6.11 -12.45 5.59
C VAL A 228 7.31 -13.34 5.95
N GLU A 229 8.22 -13.56 5.00
CA GLU A 229 9.46 -14.29 5.23
C GLU A 229 10.46 -13.48 6.07
N GLU A 230 10.61 -12.18 5.81
CA GLU A 230 11.50 -11.29 6.57
C GLU A 230 10.96 -11.05 7.99
N LYS A 231 9.63 -10.94 8.14
CA LYS A 231 8.95 -10.59 9.40
C LYS A 231 7.87 -11.63 9.75
N PRO A 232 8.26 -12.87 10.13
CA PRO A 232 7.33 -13.97 10.34
C PRO A 232 6.35 -13.76 11.51
N PHE A 233 6.68 -12.87 12.45
CA PHE A 233 5.77 -12.55 13.56
C PHE A 233 4.48 -11.88 13.10
N LEU A 234 4.45 -11.26 11.90
CA LEU A 234 3.27 -10.59 11.35
C LEU A 234 2.11 -11.56 11.07
N THR A 235 2.40 -12.84 10.84
CA THR A 235 1.37 -13.85 10.57
C THR A 235 0.79 -14.47 11.82
N PHE A 236 1.25 -14.08 13.02
CA PHE A 236 0.86 -14.69 14.29
C PHE A 236 1.05 -16.22 14.31
N GLY A 237 2.06 -16.71 13.59
CA GLY A 237 2.35 -18.15 13.46
C GLY A 237 1.49 -18.89 12.44
N MET A 238 0.62 -18.18 11.71
CA MET A 238 -0.15 -18.78 10.61
C MET A 238 0.73 -18.94 9.35
N PRO A 239 0.51 -19.99 8.55
CA PRO A 239 1.10 -20.12 7.22
C PRO A 239 0.71 -18.94 6.31
N ARG A 240 1.59 -18.58 5.36
CA ARG A 240 1.38 -17.43 4.47
C ARG A 240 0.12 -17.57 3.59
N ASP A 241 -0.18 -18.78 3.15
CA ASP A 241 -1.34 -19.17 2.36
C ASP A 241 -2.66 -19.08 3.16
N VAL A 242 -2.57 -19.07 4.50
CA VAL A 242 -3.69 -18.78 5.39
C VAL A 242 -3.78 -17.28 5.64
N PHE A 243 -2.66 -16.66 6.01
CA PHE A 243 -2.63 -15.29 6.50
C PHE A 243 -2.98 -14.26 5.45
N ILE A 244 -2.39 -14.34 4.25
CA ILE A 244 -2.52 -13.30 3.21
C ILE A 244 -3.99 -13.13 2.74
N PRO A 245 -4.71 -14.19 2.33
CA PRO A 245 -6.11 -14.04 1.93
C PRO A 245 -7.00 -13.57 3.10
N MET A 246 -6.78 -14.08 4.32
CA MET A 246 -7.53 -13.64 5.50
C MET A 246 -7.27 -12.17 5.85
N ALA A 247 -6.02 -11.70 5.72
CA ALA A 247 -5.64 -10.32 5.94
C ALA A 247 -6.27 -9.39 4.89
N GLY A 248 -6.31 -9.80 3.62
CA GLY A 248 -7.04 -9.08 2.57
C GLY A 248 -8.53 -8.94 2.89
N VAL A 249 -9.18 -10.02 3.34
CA VAL A 249 -10.59 -9.98 3.73
C VAL A 249 -10.79 -9.08 4.95
N ALA A 250 -9.94 -9.19 5.97
CA ALA A 250 -10.03 -8.36 7.16
C ALA A 250 -9.90 -6.87 6.82
N GLU A 251 -8.92 -6.49 6.00
CA GLU A 251 -8.72 -5.10 5.57
C GLU A 251 -9.89 -4.57 4.75
N PHE A 252 -10.34 -5.32 3.73
CA PHE A 252 -11.49 -4.94 2.90
C PHE A 252 -12.72 -4.70 3.76
N THR A 253 -13.02 -5.66 4.63
CA THR A 253 -14.25 -5.65 5.41
C THR A 253 -14.23 -4.63 6.54
N MET A 254 -13.09 -4.35 7.16
CA MET A 254 -12.97 -3.23 8.09
C MET A 254 -13.17 -1.89 7.37
N GLY A 255 -12.62 -1.71 6.16
CA GLY A 255 -12.89 -0.56 5.30
C GLY A 255 -14.38 -0.38 5.00
N PHE A 256 -15.06 -1.46 4.61
CA PHE A 256 -16.52 -1.50 4.45
C PHE A 256 -17.25 -1.16 5.76
N GLY A 257 -16.78 -1.71 6.89
CA GLY A 257 -17.33 -1.52 8.23
C GLY A 257 -17.35 -0.05 8.66
N LEU A 258 -16.37 0.76 8.23
CA LEU A 258 -16.36 2.21 8.47
C LEU A 258 -17.62 2.91 7.92
N LEU A 259 -18.25 2.35 6.89
CA LEU A 259 -19.44 2.90 6.24
C LEU A 259 -20.76 2.33 6.79
N TRP A 260 -20.69 1.47 7.81
CA TRP A 260 -21.84 0.79 8.36
C TRP A 260 -22.45 1.48 9.59
N THR A 261 -23.25 0.76 10.38
CA THR A 261 -23.88 1.23 11.62
C THR A 261 -22.84 1.64 12.66
N ALA A 262 -23.27 2.43 13.66
CA ALA A 262 -22.37 3.07 14.61
C ALA A 262 -21.44 2.08 15.33
N LEU A 263 -21.95 0.93 15.78
CA LEU A 263 -21.13 -0.03 16.52
C LEU A 263 -20.12 -0.74 15.60
N ILE A 264 -20.56 -1.24 14.44
CA ILE A 264 -19.67 -1.87 13.46
C ILE A 264 -18.59 -0.90 13.00
N ARG A 265 -18.96 0.34 12.69
CA ARG A 265 -18.03 1.39 12.30
C ARG A 265 -16.98 1.67 13.36
N ARG A 266 -17.40 1.87 14.61
CA ARG A 266 -16.50 2.20 15.71
C ARG A 266 -15.59 1.03 16.06
N LEU A 267 -16.10 -0.19 16.08
CA LEU A 267 -15.28 -1.38 16.31
C LEU A 267 -14.28 -1.62 15.16
N SER A 268 -14.69 -1.40 13.90
CA SER A 268 -13.79 -1.49 12.75
C SER A 268 -12.70 -0.40 12.81
N ALA A 269 -13.07 0.83 13.16
CA ALA A 269 -12.11 1.91 13.35
C ALA A 269 -11.13 1.62 14.49
N LEU A 270 -11.61 1.08 15.61
CA LEU A 270 -10.75 0.68 16.73
C LEU A 270 -9.78 -0.44 16.32
N ALA A 271 -10.27 -1.48 15.64
CA ALA A 271 -9.44 -2.58 15.15
C ALA A 271 -8.37 -2.09 14.17
N LEU A 272 -8.75 -1.26 13.19
CA LEU A 272 -7.80 -0.64 12.26
C LEU A 272 -6.77 0.23 13.00
N PHE A 273 -7.20 1.05 13.95
CA PHE A 273 -6.27 1.89 14.71
C PHE A 273 -5.25 1.05 15.47
N VAL A 274 -5.69 -0.04 16.12
CA VAL A 274 -4.79 -0.99 16.81
C VAL A 274 -3.81 -1.64 15.84
N ILE A 275 -4.28 -2.12 14.69
CA ILE A 275 -3.43 -2.77 13.69
C ILE A 275 -2.40 -1.80 13.11
N PHE A 276 -2.81 -0.61 12.69
CA PHE A 276 -1.91 0.40 12.13
C PHE A 276 -0.90 0.88 13.18
N ASN A 277 -1.33 1.08 14.43
CA ASN A 277 -0.42 1.48 15.50
C ASN A 277 0.58 0.36 15.84
N ALA A 278 0.12 -0.90 15.86
CA ALA A 278 0.99 -2.05 16.07
C ALA A 278 2.02 -2.21 14.94
N ALA A 279 1.68 -1.85 13.70
CA ALA A 279 2.60 -1.85 12.56
C ALA A 279 3.70 -0.78 12.70
N VAL A 280 3.43 0.38 13.33
CA VAL A 280 4.45 1.43 13.52
C VAL A 280 5.66 0.92 14.32
N TYR A 281 5.48 0.00 15.26
CA TYR A 281 6.58 -0.53 16.07
C TYR A 281 7.66 -1.25 15.24
N PRO A 282 7.35 -2.28 14.43
CA PRO A 282 8.33 -2.98 13.61
C PRO A 282 8.80 -2.23 12.35
N PHE A 283 8.10 -1.19 11.90
CA PHE A 283 8.40 -0.47 10.65
C PHE A 283 8.88 0.99 10.86
N GLY A 284 8.77 1.53 12.06
CA GLY A 284 9.43 2.77 12.45
C GLY A 284 8.78 4.05 11.91
N ARG A 285 9.58 5.12 11.85
CA ARG A 285 9.07 6.50 11.67
C ARG A 285 8.45 6.76 10.30
N LEU A 286 9.01 6.19 9.23
CA LEU A 286 8.48 6.39 7.89
C LEU A 286 7.05 5.81 7.78
N ASP A 287 6.76 4.73 8.51
CA ASP A 287 5.43 4.13 8.59
C ASP A 287 4.43 5.09 9.23
N LEU A 288 4.84 5.61 10.38
CA LEU A 288 4.04 6.57 11.13
C LEU A 288 3.72 7.78 10.26
N VAL A 289 4.68 8.30 9.51
CA VAL A 289 4.46 9.44 8.61
C VAL A 289 3.50 9.06 7.49
N GLY A 290 3.72 7.94 6.80
CA GLY A 290 2.86 7.49 5.69
C GLY A 290 1.40 7.26 6.12
N HIS A 291 1.19 6.74 7.32
CA HIS A 291 -0.13 6.40 7.83
C HIS A 291 -0.77 7.43 8.77
N ALA A 292 -0.03 8.44 9.22
CA ALA A 292 -0.51 9.42 10.22
C ALA A 292 -1.88 10.01 9.87
N LEU A 293 -2.08 10.35 8.59
CA LEU A 293 -3.33 10.96 8.12
C LEU A 293 -4.50 9.95 8.13
N ILE A 294 -4.27 8.72 7.70
CA ILE A 294 -5.27 7.64 7.76
C ILE A 294 -5.62 7.35 9.22
N MET A 295 -4.61 7.20 10.08
CA MET A 295 -4.81 6.95 11.52
C MET A 295 -5.62 8.06 12.18
N ALA A 296 -5.34 9.33 11.88
CA ALA A 296 -6.10 10.45 12.44
C ALA A 296 -7.57 10.46 11.96
N VAL A 297 -7.81 10.17 10.69
CA VAL A 297 -9.19 10.03 10.19
C VAL A 297 -9.90 8.86 10.87
N ILE A 298 -9.23 7.72 11.08
CA ILE A 298 -9.78 6.57 11.81
C ILE A 298 -10.17 6.97 13.24
N VAL A 299 -9.35 7.75 13.95
CA VAL A 299 -9.67 8.25 15.29
C VAL A 299 -10.93 9.13 15.25
N ILE A 300 -11.09 9.99 14.24
CA ILE A 300 -12.32 10.79 14.07
C ILE A 300 -13.53 9.91 13.73
N ILE A 301 -13.37 8.85 12.93
CA ILE A 301 -14.45 7.91 12.62
C ILE A 301 -14.89 7.16 13.88
N PHE A 302 -13.94 6.76 14.73
CA PHE A 302 -14.23 6.18 16.05
C PHE A 302 -14.96 7.18 16.94
N ALA A 303 -14.56 8.45 16.93
CA ALA A 303 -15.17 9.49 17.74
C ALA A 303 -16.58 9.89 17.29
N ASP A 304 -16.96 9.65 16.04
CA ASP A 304 -18.23 10.12 15.46
C ASP A 304 -19.45 9.52 16.17
N PRO A 305 -20.28 10.34 16.87
CA PRO A 305 -21.44 9.90 17.64
C PRO A 305 -22.68 9.63 16.78
N THR A 306 -22.63 9.88 15.47
CA THR A 306 -23.81 9.74 14.62
C THR A 306 -24.35 8.30 14.61
N PRO A 307 -25.60 8.09 15.07
CA PRO A 307 -26.15 6.74 15.18
C PRO A 307 -26.64 6.18 13.83
N GLN A 308 -26.80 7.04 12.81
CA GLN A 308 -27.55 6.69 11.60
C GLN A 308 -26.65 6.33 10.40
N VAL A 309 -26.99 5.21 9.76
CA VAL A 309 -26.72 5.00 8.34
C VAL A 309 -27.75 5.78 7.52
N ARG A 310 -27.28 6.63 6.61
CA ARG A 310 -28.13 7.49 5.76
C ARG A 310 -29.02 6.69 4.82
N PHE A 311 -28.60 5.49 4.43
CA PHE A 311 -29.36 4.61 3.56
C PHE A 311 -30.21 3.64 4.39
N ALA A 312 -31.53 3.70 4.18
CA ALA A 312 -32.49 2.83 4.87
C ALA A 312 -32.18 1.33 4.68
N LEU A 313 -31.63 0.95 3.51
CA LEU A 313 -31.19 -0.41 3.20
C LEU A 313 -30.21 -0.97 4.24
N ARG A 314 -29.33 -0.13 4.81
CA ARG A 314 -28.29 -0.56 5.75
C ARG A 314 -28.81 -0.80 7.19
N ARG A 315 -30.13 -0.73 7.41
CA ARG A 315 -30.74 -0.90 8.74
C ARG A 315 -31.10 -2.36 9.06
N THR A 316 -31.26 -3.23 8.07
CA THR A 316 -31.64 -4.63 8.26
C THR A 316 -30.41 -5.53 8.44
N LEU A 317 -30.58 -6.66 9.15
CA LEU A 317 -29.49 -7.65 9.31
C LEU A 317 -29.14 -8.31 7.97
N ALA A 318 -30.15 -8.64 7.16
CA ALA A 318 -29.97 -9.26 5.85
C ALA A 318 -29.23 -8.35 4.84
N ALA A 319 -29.22 -7.04 5.04
CA ALA A 319 -28.49 -6.13 4.16
C ALA A 319 -26.97 -6.24 4.28
N ILE A 320 -26.44 -6.71 5.42
CA ILE A 320 -24.99 -6.85 5.62
C ILE A 320 -24.38 -7.77 4.55
N PRO A 321 -24.76 -9.05 4.43
CA PRO A 321 -24.16 -9.95 3.44
C PRO A 321 -24.41 -9.47 2.00
N ALA A 322 -25.63 -9.02 1.69
CA ALA A 322 -25.97 -8.58 0.33
C ALA A 322 -25.15 -7.36 -0.12
N THR A 323 -24.99 -6.36 0.76
CA THR A 323 -24.20 -5.16 0.43
C THR A 323 -22.71 -5.43 0.46
N LEU A 324 -22.22 -6.34 1.32
CA LEU A 324 -20.82 -6.75 1.30
C LEU A 324 -20.47 -7.42 -0.03
N VAL A 325 -21.26 -8.40 -0.46
CA VAL A 325 -21.09 -9.08 -1.76
C VAL A 325 -21.15 -8.08 -2.91
N ALA A 326 -22.15 -7.20 -2.93
CA ALA A 326 -22.27 -6.18 -3.97
C ALA A 326 -21.07 -5.22 -3.99
N THR A 327 -20.58 -4.81 -2.81
CA THR A 327 -19.41 -3.91 -2.71
C THR A 327 -18.15 -4.62 -3.19
N MET A 328 -17.90 -5.85 -2.76
CA MET A 328 -16.78 -6.66 -3.23
C MET A 328 -16.82 -6.87 -4.74
N ALA A 329 -17.99 -7.20 -5.30
CA ALA A 329 -18.15 -7.38 -6.74
C ALA A 329 -17.83 -6.09 -7.50
N VAL A 330 -18.36 -4.94 -7.07
CA VAL A 330 -18.07 -3.63 -7.69
C VAL A 330 -16.60 -3.27 -7.57
N SER A 331 -15.98 -3.46 -6.40
CA SER A 331 -14.57 -3.19 -6.17
C SER A 331 -13.66 -4.09 -7.01
N ALA A 332 -13.92 -5.40 -7.06
CA ALA A 332 -13.17 -6.33 -7.88
C ALA A 332 -13.34 -6.04 -9.38
N MET A 333 -14.56 -5.81 -9.86
CA MET A 333 -14.80 -5.44 -11.26
C MET A 333 -14.10 -4.13 -11.61
N SER A 334 -14.08 -3.15 -10.70
CA SER A 334 -13.41 -1.87 -10.90
C SER A 334 -11.89 -2.04 -10.94
N TYR A 335 -11.32 -2.85 -10.05
CA TYR A 335 -9.88 -3.08 -9.98
C TYR A 335 -9.35 -3.86 -11.19
N TRP A 336 -9.89 -5.06 -11.45
CA TRP A 336 -9.48 -5.87 -12.60
C TRP A 336 -9.88 -5.20 -13.93
N GLY A 337 -11.09 -4.65 -14.01
CA GLY A 337 -11.56 -3.99 -15.22
C GLY A 337 -10.74 -2.76 -15.58
N LEU A 338 -10.36 -1.94 -14.59
CA LEU A 338 -9.50 -0.78 -14.85
C LEU A 338 -8.07 -1.21 -15.20
N HIS A 339 -7.52 -2.23 -14.53
CA HIS A 339 -6.21 -2.77 -14.88
C HIS A 339 -6.21 -3.26 -16.33
N HIS A 340 -7.20 -4.06 -16.73
CA HIS A 340 -7.35 -4.53 -18.11
C HIS A 340 -7.57 -3.39 -19.12
N ALA A 341 -8.32 -2.35 -18.76
CA ALA A 341 -8.52 -1.19 -19.64
C ALA A 341 -7.23 -0.40 -19.88
N LEU A 342 -6.33 -0.34 -18.88
CA LEU A 342 -5.07 0.40 -18.96
C LEU A 342 -3.93 -0.43 -19.57
N TYR A 343 -3.86 -1.72 -19.22
CA TYR A 343 -2.71 -2.59 -19.50
C TYR A 343 -3.01 -3.81 -20.39
N GLY A 344 -4.27 -4.12 -20.68
CA GLY A 344 -4.66 -5.30 -21.47
C GLY A 344 -4.86 -6.57 -20.64
N LEU A 345 -5.23 -7.68 -21.30
CA LEU A 345 -5.56 -8.95 -20.64
C LEU A 345 -4.32 -9.69 -20.10
N ASP A 346 -3.20 -9.63 -20.81
CA ASP A 346 -1.96 -10.32 -20.46
C ASP A 346 -0.97 -9.40 -19.71
N GLY A 347 -1.41 -8.21 -19.28
CA GLY A 347 -0.52 -7.08 -19.05
C GLY A 347 0.07 -6.60 -20.38
N ARG A 348 0.72 -5.44 -20.44
CA ARG A 348 1.34 -4.98 -21.69
C ARG A 348 2.57 -5.84 -22.02
N SER A 349 2.36 -6.95 -22.72
CA SER A 349 3.40 -7.63 -23.50
C SER A 349 3.66 -6.82 -24.78
N GLY A 350 4.44 -5.74 -24.65
CA GLY A 350 5.01 -5.00 -25.79
C GLY A 350 4.16 -3.86 -26.35
N VAL A 351 4.51 -2.63 -25.98
CA VAL A 351 4.45 -1.48 -26.90
C VAL A 351 5.82 -0.82 -26.84
N ALA A 352 6.40 -0.63 -28.03
CA ALA A 352 7.62 0.09 -28.33
C ALA A 352 8.21 0.87 -27.15
N ALA A 353 9.47 0.55 -26.87
CA ALA A 353 10.38 1.45 -26.21
C ALA A 353 10.29 2.83 -26.88
N ASN A 354 9.45 3.70 -26.34
CA ASN A 354 9.71 5.11 -26.43
C ASN A 354 10.90 5.30 -25.49
N ASN A 355 12.09 5.29 -26.08
CA ASN A 355 13.41 5.31 -25.45
C ASN A 355 13.68 6.55 -24.58
N ASN A 356 12.62 7.24 -24.13
CA ASN A 356 12.66 8.48 -23.38
C ASN A 356 12.09 8.35 -21.95
N ASN A 357 11.65 7.16 -21.52
CA ASN A 357 11.18 6.98 -20.14
C ASN A 357 11.83 5.75 -19.47
N PRO A 358 12.89 5.90 -18.66
CA PRO A 358 13.54 4.80 -17.95
C PRO A 358 12.71 4.18 -16.80
N GLY A 359 11.44 4.55 -16.65
CA GLY A 359 10.57 4.21 -15.51
C GLY A 359 9.77 2.90 -15.59
N ALA A 360 10.00 2.05 -16.59
CA ALA A 360 9.33 0.75 -16.77
C ALA A 360 10.07 -0.44 -16.09
N ALA A 361 11.13 -0.17 -15.34
CA ALA A 361 11.77 -1.17 -14.48
C ALA A 361 10.96 -1.40 -13.20
N ALA A 362 11.09 -2.60 -12.59
CA ALA A 362 10.48 -2.93 -11.31
C ALA A 362 10.69 -1.80 -10.30
N ARG A 363 9.58 -1.25 -9.78
CA ARG A 363 9.65 -0.13 -8.83
C ARG A 363 9.84 -0.71 -7.45
N SER A 364 10.88 -0.24 -6.76
CA SER A 364 11.07 -0.46 -5.34
C SER A 364 10.81 0.86 -4.61
N THR A 365 10.36 0.75 -3.38
CA THR A 365 9.85 1.86 -2.60
C THR A 365 10.78 2.31 -1.48
N HIS A 366 11.79 1.50 -1.16
CA HIS A 366 12.82 1.85 -0.19
C HIS A 366 14.02 2.50 -0.90
N THR A 367 14.53 3.58 -0.29
CA THR A 367 15.92 4.02 -0.48
C THR A 367 16.83 3.18 0.44
N HIS A 368 17.99 2.81 -0.10
CA HIS A 368 19.04 2.03 0.53
C HIS A 368 19.24 2.34 2.02
N ASP A 369 19.12 1.33 2.88
CA ASP A 369 19.53 1.39 4.28
C ASP A 369 21.06 1.22 4.36
N PRO A 370 21.83 2.19 4.87
CA PRO A 370 23.29 2.05 5.00
C PRO A 370 23.71 1.06 6.11
N GLU A 371 22.81 0.65 7.01
CA GLU A 371 23.13 -0.24 8.13
C GLU A 371 22.81 -1.72 7.88
N ARG A 372 22.19 -2.06 6.73
CA ARG A 372 21.93 -3.46 6.31
C ARG A 372 22.21 -3.66 4.81
N PRO A 373 23.33 -4.27 4.42
CA PRO A 373 23.68 -4.48 3.02
C PRO A 373 22.93 -5.71 2.46
N HIS A 374 21.66 -5.53 2.11
CA HIS A 374 21.04 -6.27 1.01
C HIS A 374 20.86 -5.27 -0.14
N GLU A 375 21.67 -5.46 -1.18
CA GLU A 375 22.00 -4.49 -2.23
C GLU A 375 20.81 -4.07 -3.10
N ALA A 376 20.58 -2.75 -3.26
CA ALA A 376 20.40 -1.98 -4.52
C ALA A 376 19.76 -0.58 -4.29
N PRO A 377 19.89 0.39 -5.22
CA PRO A 377 21.08 0.81 -5.97
C PRO A 377 21.32 2.33 -5.84
N ALA A 378 22.60 2.75 -5.88
CA ALA A 378 22.95 4.13 -6.22
C ALA A 378 22.97 4.27 -7.75
N ALA A 379 22.36 5.35 -8.25
CA ALA A 379 22.29 5.68 -9.67
C ALA A 379 23.69 5.80 -10.28
N GLY A 380 24.05 4.81 -11.09
CA GLY A 380 25.23 4.81 -11.94
C GLY A 380 25.13 3.61 -12.88
N GLY A 381 25.23 3.83 -14.19
CA GLY A 381 25.26 2.77 -15.21
C GLY A 381 26.44 1.82 -14.99
N SER A 382 26.26 0.86 -14.09
CA SER A 382 27.32 0.06 -13.47
C SER A 382 26.97 -1.42 -13.51
N ALA A 383 27.99 -2.27 -13.30
CA ALA A 383 27.95 -3.74 -13.34
C ALA A 383 26.71 -4.36 -12.66
N GLN A 384 26.22 -3.72 -11.60
CA GLN A 384 25.03 -4.14 -10.86
C GLN A 384 23.77 -4.22 -11.73
N ALA A 385 23.52 -3.24 -12.61
CA ALA A 385 22.39 -3.26 -13.53
C ALA A 385 22.50 -4.43 -14.53
N ALA A 386 23.72 -4.74 -14.97
CA ALA A 386 23.96 -5.87 -15.86
C ALA A 386 23.72 -7.21 -15.14
N TYR A 387 24.14 -7.34 -13.88
CA TYR A 387 23.88 -8.53 -13.06
C TYR A 387 22.38 -8.75 -12.84
N LEU A 388 21.65 -7.72 -12.44
CA LEU A 388 20.20 -7.80 -12.24
C LEU A 388 19.45 -8.19 -13.52
N ALA A 389 19.82 -7.60 -14.66
CA ALA A 389 19.23 -7.95 -15.95
C ALA A 389 19.50 -9.40 -16.36
N SER A 390 20.69 -9.94 -16.04
CA SER A 390 21.03 -11.34 -16.31
C SER A 390 20.20 -12.30 -15.43
N MET A 391 20.06 -12.00 -14.13
CA MET A 391 19.26 -12.78 -13.19
C MET A 391 17.76 -12.78 -13.57
N GLN A 392 17.23 -11.66 -14.05
CA GLN A 392 15.84 -11.58 -14.47
C GLN A 392 15.56 -12.44 -15.72
N ARG A 393 16.46 -12.41 -16.72
CA ARG A 393 16.36 -13.30 -17.89
C ARG A 393 16.47 -14.77 -17.50
N MET A 394 17.41 -15.10 -16.62
CA MET A 394 17.59 -16.45 -16.10
C MET A 394 16.29 -17.00 -15.52
N HIS A 395 15.60 -16.21 -14.68
CA HIS A 395 14.37 -16.66 -14.03
C HIS A 395 13.29 -17.01 -15.06
N GLY A 396 13.05 -16.15 -16.04
CA GLY A 396 12.06 -16.39 -17.09
C GLY A 396 12.39 -17.59 -17.98
N ASP A 397 13.64 -17.68 -18.46
CA ASP A 397 14.08 -18.76 -19.34
C ASP A 397 14.10 -20.12 -18.61
N MET A 398 14.50 -20.13 -17.33
CA MET A 398 14.50 -21.32 -16.50
C MET A 398 13.07 -21.78 -16.20
N GLU A 399 12.17 -20.86 -15.84
CA GLU A 399 10.75 -21.17 -15.62
C GLU A 399 10.12 -21.79 -16.88
N ALA A 400 10.40 -21.24 -18.06
CA ALA A 400 9.95 -21.80 -19.33
C ALA A 400 10.51 -23.22 -19.57
N GLY A 401 11.77 -23.45 -19.21
CA GLY A 401 12.43 -24.76 -19.34
C GLY A 401 11.84 -25.83 -18.42
N VAL A 402 11.64 -25.53 -17.13
CA VAL A 402 11.20 -26.51 -16.13
C VAL A 402 9.71 -26.87 -16.23
N LYS A 403 8.92 -26.10 -16.99
CA LYS A 403 7.52 -26.40 -17.30
C LYS A 403 7.35 -27.55 -18.30
N HIS A 404 8.43 -28.11 -18.82
CA HIS A 404 8.35 -29.23 -19.73
C HIS A 404 7.76 -30.48 -19.04
N PRO A 405 6.82 -31.22 -19.67
CA PRO A 405 6.17 -32.38 -19.02
C PRO A 405 7.11 -33.55 -18.73
N ASP A 406 8.09 -33.77 -19.60
CA ASP A 406 9.15 -34.76 -19.41
C ASP A 406 10.20 -34.22 -18.43
N PRO A 407 10.41 -34.86 -17.26
CA PRO A 407 11.32 -34.36 -16.22
C PRO A 407 12.79 -34.31 -16.66
N ASP A 408 13.23 -35.20 -17.56
CA ASP A 408 14.61 -35.18 -18.05
C ASP A 408 14.83 -33.96 -18.96
N GLN A 409 13.84 -33.66 -19.80
CA GLN A 409 13.86 -32.45 -20.62
C GLN A 409 13.67 -31.18 -19.79
N ALA A 410 12.85 -31.22 -18.75
CA ALA A 410 12.65 -30.09 -17.84
C ALA A 410 13.97 -29.72 -17.14
N PHE A 411 14.70 -30.73 -16.65
CA PHE A 411 16.03 -30.57 -16.06
C PHE A 411 17.01 -29.96 -17.06
N VAL A 412 17.16 -30.57 -18.24
CA VAL A 412 18.14 -30.13 -19.25
C VAL A 412 17.83 -28.72 -19.76
N ARG A 413 16.56 -28.40 -20.03
CA ARG A 413 16.16 -27.06 -20.51
C ARG A 413 16.35 -25.99 -19.44
N GLY A 414 15.95 -26.28 -18.19
CA GLY A 414 16.20 -25.39 -17.06
C GLY A 414 17.69 -25.16 -16.81
N MET A 415 18.50 -26.20 -16.93
CA MET A 415 19.94 -26.12 -16.68
C MET A 415 20.69 -25.38 -17.79
N ILE A 416 20.28 -25.50 -19.05
CA ILE A 416 20.80 -24.66 -20.14
C ILE A 416 20.55 -23.17 -19.85
N ALA A 417 19.35 -22.80 -19.40
CA ALA A 417 19.03 -21.42 -19.05
C ALA A 417 19.88 -20.91 -17.87
N HIS A 418 20.01 -21.71 -16.81
CA HIS A 418 20.88 -21.41 -15.67
C HIS A 418 22.34 -21.19 -16.09
N HIS A 419 22.87 -22.07 -16.94
CA HIS A 419 24.26 -22.00 -17.39
C HIS A 419 24.53 -20.78 -18.29
N ARG A 420 23.57 -20.40 -19.14
CA ARG A 420 23.67 -19.17 -19.96
C ARG A 420 23.75 -17.92 -19.08
N ALA A 421 22.95 -17.85 -18.02
CA ALA A 421 23.03 -16.75 -17.06
C ALA A 421 24.36 -16.72 -16.29
N ALA A 422 24.86 -17.87 -15.85
CA ALA A 422 26.18 -17.95 -15.20
C ALA A 422 27.30 -17.44 -16.11
N ILE A 423 27.26 -17.74 -17.42
CA ILE A 423 28.18 -17.20 -18.42
C ILE A 423 28.06 -15.68 -18.54
N GLU A 424 26.83 -15.15 -18.63
CA GLU A 424 26.59 -13.70 -18.69
C GLU A 424 27.14 -12.98 -17.46
N MET A 425 26.89 -13.51 -16.26
CA MET A 425 27.42 -12.98 -15.00
C MET A 425 28.95 -13.02 -14.97
N ALA A 426 29.56 -14.13 -15.39
CA ALA A 426 31.01 -14.23 -15.50
C ALA A 426 31.59 -13.20 -16.49
N GLN A 427 30.91 -12.94 -17.61
CA GLN A 427 31.32 -11.88 -18.54
C GLN A 427 31.20 -10.47 -17.93
N ILE A 428 30.17 -10.23 -17.11
CA ILE A 428 30.04 -8.97 -16.36
C ILE A 428 31.23 -8.83 -15.39
N GLN A 429 31.60 -9.89 -14.68
CA GLN A 429 32.79 -9.90 -13.81
C GLN A 429 34.08 -9.60 -14.58
N LEU A 430 34.23 -10.13 -15.80
CA LEU A 430 35.38 -9.83 -16.66
C LEU A 430 35.38 -8.39 -17.19
N ARG A 431 34.21 -7.76 -17.35
CA ARG A 431 34.10 -6.37 -17.83
C ARG A 431 34.30 -5.34 -16.72
N HIS A 432 33.82 -5.62 -15.51
CA HIS A 432 33.73 -4.63 -14.45
C HIS A 432 34.55 -4.97 -13.19
N GLY A 433 34.81 -6.26 -12.94
CA GLY A 433 35.57 -6.71 -11.79
C GLY A 433 37.06 -6.52 -11.97
N THR A 434 37.74 -6.13 -10.89
CA THR A 434 39.20 -5.88 -10.87
C THR A 434 39.98 -6.97 -10.14
N GLU A 435 39.33 -7.75 -9.27
CA GLU A 435 39.98 -8.80 -8.49
C GLU A 435 40.46 -9.97 -9.37
N THR A 436 41.75 -10.29 -9.34
CA THR A 436 42.39 -11.24 -10.25
C THR A 436 41.86 -12.67 -10.04
N GLN A 437 41.66 -13.06 -8.78
CA GLN A 437 41.11 -14.38 -8.46
C GLN A 437 39.70 -14.57 -9.04
N ASN A 438 38.84 -13.56 -8.90
CA ASN A 438 37.45 -13.62 -9.37
C ASN A 438 37.35 -13.56 -10.90
N ARG A 439 38.27 -12.83 -11.56
CA ARG A 439 38.35 -12.82 -13.02
C ARG A 439 38.82 -14.17 -13.58
N ARG A 440 39.77 -14.83 -12.91
CA ARG A 440 40.19 -16.19 -13.27
C ARG A 440 39.04 -17.18 -13.11
N LEU A 441 38.34 -17.14 -11.96
CA LEU A 441 37.14 -17.94 -11.72
C LEU A 441 36.07 -17.69 -12.80
N ALA A 442 35.83 -16.44 -13.18
CA ALA A 442 34.89 -16.10 -14.24
C ALA A 442 35.26 -16.73 -15.58
N GLN A 443 36.54 -16.74 -15.97
CA GLN A 443 36.98 -17.41 -17.19
C GLN A 443 36.75 -18.93 -17.11
N GLU A 444 37.06 -19.55 -15.96
CA GLU A 444 36.84 -20.99 -15.72
C GLU A 444 35.36 -21.38 -15.79
N ILE A 445 34.47 -20.54 -15.24
CA ILE A 445 33.01 -20.67 -15.34
C ILE A 445 32.56 -20.61 -16.80
N ILE A 446 33.03 -19.63 -17.58
CA ILE A 446 32.66 -19.47 -18.99
C ILE A 446 33.01 -20.72 -19.81
N GLU A 447 34.23 -21.24 -19.67
CA GLU A 447 34.67 -22.42 -20.42
C GLU A 447 33.91 -23.68 -20.02
N THR A 448 33.71 -23.87 -18.71
CA THR A 448 33.03 -25.06 -18.19
C THR A 448 31.56 -25.09 -18.58
N GLN A 449 30.85 -23.98 -18.35
CA GLN A 449 29.42 -23.91 -18.60
C GLN A 449 29.08 -23.91 -20.09
N LYS A 450 29.96 -23.38 -20.97
CA LYS A 450 29.79 -23.51 -22.43
C LYS A 450 29.86 -24.97 -22.89
N ARG A 451 30.78 -25.75 -22.33
CA ARG A 451 30.91 -27.18 -22.64
C ARG A 451 29.67 -27.95 -22.17
N GLU A 452 29.21 -27.71 -20.94
CA GLU A 452 28.01 -28.33 -20.38
C GLU A 452 26.74 -27.98 -21.19
N ILE A 453 26.60 -26.73 -21.66
CA ILE A 453 25.52 -26.35 -22.59
C ILE A 453 25.60 -27.16 -23.89
N ALA A 454 26.78 -27.31 -24.48
CA ALA A 454 26.93 -28.06 -25.73
C ALA A 454 26.55 -29.55 -25.57
N GLU A 455 26.91 -30.15 -24.44
CA GLU A 455 26.52 -31.53 -24.08
C GLU A 455 25.01 -31.66 -23.92
N MET A 456 24.39 -30.75 -23.18
CA MET A 456 22.94 -30.70 -22.95
C MET A 456 22.14 -30.46 -24.25
N GLU A 457 22.60 -29.55 -25.11
CA GLU A 457 21.96 -29.32 -26.41
C GLU A 457 22.14 -30.51 -27.37
N ALA A 458 23.27 -31.20 -27.32
CA ALA A 458 23.48 -32.43 -28.08
C ALA A 458 22.55 -33.55 -27.62
N TRP A 459 22.37 -33.70 -26.31
CA TRP A 459 21.44 -34.65 -25.72
C TRP A 459 20.00 -34.37 -26.17
N LEU A 460 19.55 -33.11 -26.14
CA LEU A 460 18.22 -32.72 -26.65
C LEU A 460 18.07 -33.07 -28.13
N ARG A 461 19.05 -32.75 -28.98
CA ARG A 461 19.00 -33.07 -30.42
C ARG A 461 18.90 -34.57 -30.69
N GLN A 462 19.62 -35.40 -29.93
CA GLN A 462 19.55 -36.86 -30.06
C GLN A 462 18.18 -37.41 -29.69
N ARG A 463 17.52 -36.83 -28.68
CA ARG A 463 16.18 -37.24 -28.25
C ARG A 463 15.11 -36.85 -29.27
N HIS A 464 15.14 -35.62 -29.80
CA HIS A 464 14.25 -35.18 -30.88
C HIS A 464 14.38 -36.05 -32.14
N ALA A 465 15.61 -36.44 -32.53
CA ALA A 465 15.84 -37.35 -33.66
C ALA A 465 15.38 -38.81 -33.39
N GLY A 466 15.13 -39.18 -32.14
CA GLY A 466 14.57 -40.47 -31.75
C GLY A 466 13.04 -40.51 -31.81
N GLU A 467 12.37 -39.37 -31.66
CA GLU A 467 10.91 -39.23 -31.73
C GLU A 467 10.38 -39.19 -33.19
N ASP A 468 11.22 -38.78 -34.16
CA ASP A 468 10.86 -38.66 -35.59
C ASP A 468 11.10 -39.94 -36.43
N LYS A 469 11.51 -41.06 -35.83
CA LYS A 469 11.62 -42.34 -36.56
C LYS A 469 10.24 -43.00 -36.66
N PRO A 470 9.69 -43.23 -37.88
CA PRO A 470 8.49 -44.06 -38.01
C PRO A 470 8.83 -45.49 -37.55
N GLY A 471 7.99 -46.01 -36.65
CA GLY A 471 8.09 -47.37 -36.11
C GLY A 471 7.85 -48.47 -37.14
#